data_AF-A0A3M2JGZ7-F1
#
_entry.id   AF-A0A3M2JGZ7-F1
#
_cell.length_a   1.000
_cell.length_b   1.000
_cell.length_c   1.000
_cell.angle_alpha   90.00
_cell.angle_beta   90.00
_cell.angle_gamma   90.00
#
_symmetry.space_group_name_H-M   'P 1'
#
loop_
_entity.id
_entity.type
_entity.pdbx_description
1 polymer ?
#
loop_
_entity_poly.entity_id
_entity_poly.type
_entity_poly.pdbx_seq_one_letter_code
_entity_poly.pdbx_strand_id
1 'polypeptide(L)' 'MSTGPIDHDHLTEVSERFFAARPPRTAAEQVAYRALESEMIAAMGLTREEFARMSADYLTARLRRDVHRRAS' A
#
# COMPACT_ATOMS: atom_id res chain seq x y z
N MET A 1 7.34 -5.46 -12.97
CA MET A 1 6.16 -6.15 -13.52
C MET A 1 5.79 -7.17 -12.47
N SER A 2 4.58 -7.06 -11.90
CA SER A 2 4.08 -7.89 -10.78
C SER A 2 4.47 -9.35 -10.95
N THR A 3 5.03 -9.95 -9.91
CA THR A 3 5.68 -11.26 -9.97
C THR A 3 4.72 -12.43 -9.70
N GLY A 4 3.54 -12.19 -9.13
CA GLY A 4 2.53 -13.22 -8.87
C GLY A 4 1.10 -12.80 -9.21
N PRO A 5 0.16 -13.78 -9.27
CA PRO A 5 -1.27 -13.50 -9.38
C PRO A 5 -1.78 -12.76 -8.13
N ILE A 6 -2.83 -11.94 -8.31
CA ILE A 6 -3.53 -11.30 -7.20
C ILE A 6 -4.41 -12.34 -6.50
N ASP A 7 -4.26 -12.47 -5.19
CA ASP A 7 -5.17 -13.25 -4.34
C ASP A 7 -6.28 -12.33 -3.85
N HIS A 8 -7.41 -12.33 -4.56
CA HIS A 8 -8.51 -11.39 -4.32
C HIS A 8 -9.23 -11.63 -2.98
N ASP A 9 -9.37 -12.88 -2.57
CA ASP A 9 -10.05 -13.24 -1.32
C ASP A 9 -9.17 -12.81 -0.13
N HIS A 10 -7.88 -13.15 -0.18
CA HIS A 10 -6.92 -12.76 0.84
C HIS A 10 -6.70 -11.25 0.88
N LEU A 11 -6.67 -10.59 -0.28
CA LEU A 11 -6.55 -9.13 -0.37
C LEU A 11 -7.74 -8.43 0.30
N THR A 12 -8.95 -8.97 0.14
CA THR A 12 -10.14 -8.43 0.79
C THR A 12 -10.02 -8.54 2.31
N GLU A 13 -9.69 -9.72 2.83
CA GLU A 13 -9.55 -9.98 4.27
C GLU A 13 -8.46 -9.10 4.91
N VAL A 14 -7.26 -9.03 4.32
CA VAL A 14 -6.17 -8.23 4.87
C VAL A 14 -6.44 -6.73 4.75
N SER A 15 -7.13 -6.28 3.70
CA SER A 15 -7.52 -4.88 3.55
C SER A 15 -8.47 -4.45 4.66
N GLU A 16 -9.49 -5.26 4.96
CA GLU A 16 -10.42 -4.99 6.07
C GLU A 16 -9.68 -4.88 7.41
N ARG A 17 -8.79 -5.84 7.70
CA ARG A 17 -7.97 -5.82 8.92
C ARG A 17 -7.04 -4.60 8.98
N PHE A 18 -6.42 -4.24 7.86
CA PHE A 18 -5.51 -3.10 7.76
C PHE A 18 -6.24 -1.77 7.95
N PHE A 19 -7.39 -1.57 7.32
CA PHE A 19 -8.18 -0.34 7.45
C PHE A 19 -8.90 -0.23 8.81
N ALA A 20 -9.20 -1.36 9.46
CA ALA A 20 -9.68 -1.39 10.84
C ALA A 20 -8.56 -1.18 11.87
N ALA A 21 -7.30 -1.35 11.50
CA ALA A 21 -6.17 -1.20 12.40
C ALA A 21 -6.03 0.25 12.87
N ARG A 22 -5.85 0.42 14.18
CA ARG A 22 -5.57 1.74 14.75
C ARG A 22 -4.13 2.15 14.41
N PRO A 23 -3.84 3.46 14.27
CA PRO A 23 -2.47 3.93 14.13
C PRO A 23 -1.58 3.43 15.27
N PRO A 24 -0.40 2.85 14.97
CA PRO A 24 0.49 2.30 15.98
C PRO A 24 1.04 3.42 16.87
N ARG A 25 1.13 3.17 18.18
CA ARG A 25 1.63 4.11 19.19
C ARG A 25 2.92 3.62 19.85
N THR A 26 3.20 2.33 19.76
CA THR A 26 4.41 1.68 20.31
C THR A 26 5.23 1.00 19.21
N ALA A 27 6.48 0.68 19.52
CA ALA A 27 7.36 -0.05 18.60
C ALA A 27 6.80 -1.44 18.26
N ALA A 28 6.22 -2.14 19.23
CA ALA A 28 5.61 -3.46 19.00
C ALA A 28 4.40 -3.37 18.06
N GLU A 29 3.53 -2.38 18.26
CA GLU A 29 2.40 -2.12 17.36
C GLU A 29 2.87 -1.72 15.96
N GLN A 30 3.96 -0.96 15.85
CA GLN A 30 4.54 -0.58 14.56
C GLN A 30 5.04 -1.81 13.78
N VAL A 31 5.58 -2.82 14.47
CA VAL A 31 5.98 -4.09 13.86
C VAL A 31 4.77 -4.86 13.35
N ALA A 32 3.72 -5.00 14.18
CA ALA A 32 2.48 -5.67 13.78
C ALA A 32 1.80 -4.97 12.59
N TYR A 33 1.78 -3.64 12.60
CA TYR A 33 1.25 -2.83 11.50
C TYR A 33 2.03 -3.04 10.19
N ARG A 34 3.37 -3.11 10.27
CA ARG A 34 4.23 -3.40 9.09
C ARG A 34 4.08 -4.83 8.59
N ALA A 35 3.75 -5.78 9.45
CA ALA A 35 3.44 -7.15 9.05
C ALA A 35 2.15 -7.19 8.22
N LEU A 36 1.08 -6.53 8.70
CA LEU A 36 -0.19 -6.39 7.95
C LEU A 36 0.00 -5.68 6.60
N GLU A 37 0.80 -4.60 6.58
CA GLU A 37 1.17 -3.92 5.32
C GLU A 37 1.86 -4.88 4.34
N SER A 38 2.78 -5.71 4.84
CA SER A 38 3.52 -6.67 4.00
C SER A 38 2.64 -7.81 3.50
N GLU A 39 1.71 -8.32 4.32
CA GLU A 39 0.69 -9.29 3.90
C GLU A 39 -0.19 -8.72 2.78
N MET A 40 -0.65 -7.47 2.91
CA MET A 40 -1.44 -6.81 1.88
C MET A 40 -0.68 -6.67 0.55
N ILE A 41 0.61 -6.30 0.62
CA ILE A 41 1.47 -6.20 -0.57
C ILE A 41 1.62 -7.56 -1.25
N ALA A 42 1.84 -8.62 -0.47
CA ALA A 42 1.95 -9.97 -1.01
C ALA A 42 0.63 -10.44 -1.65
N ALA A 43 -0.52 -10.11 -1.07
CA ALA A 43 -1.84 -10.44 -1.60
C ALA A 43 -2.12 -9.76 -2.97
N MET A 44 -1.53 -8.58 -3.20
CA MET A 44 -1.55 -7.91 -4.51
C MET A 44 -0.62 -8.58 -5.55
N GLY A 45 0.09 -9.65 -5.20
CA GLY A 45 1.05 -10.31 -6.08
C GLY A 45 2.34 -9.51 -6.30
N LEU A 46 2.62 -8.55 -5.41
CA LEU A 46 3.73 -7.62 -5.50
C LEU A 46 4.81 -7.90 -4.45
N THR A 47 6.04 -7.55 -4.77
CA THR A 47 7.09 -7.35 -3.77
C THR A 47 6.97 -5.95 -3.14
N ARG A 48 7.60 -5.77 -1.96
CA ARG A 48 7.67 -4.46 -1.29
C ARG A 48 8.29 -3.38 -2.18
N GLU A 49 9.33 -3.72 -2.94
CA GLU A 49 10.00 -2.77 -3.84
C GLU A 49 9.13 -2.37 -5.04
N GLU A 50 8.33 -3.31 -5.56
CA GLU A 50 7.40 -3.02 -6.65
C GLU A 50 6.25 -2.14 -6.18
N PHE A 51 5.70 -2.44 -5.01
CA PHE A 51 4.69 -1.60 -4.39
C PHE A 51 5.23 -0.18 -4.10
N ALA A 52 6.46 -0.06 -3.61
CA ALA A 52 7.10 1.24 -3.35
C ALA A 52 7.28 2.05 -4.64
N ARG A 53 7.75 1.42 -5.73
CA ARG A 53 7.87 2.06 -7.05
C ARG A 53 6.51 2.54 -7.57
N MET A 54 5.50 1.68 -7.54
CA MET A 54 4.15 2.01 -7.99
C MET A 54 3.54 3.16 -7.17
N SER A 55 3.75 3.16 -5.86
CA SER A 55 3.28 4.22 -4.97
C SER A 55 3.98 5.55 -5.25
N ALA A 56 5.28 5.54 -5.49
CA ALA A 56 6.06 6.73 -5.83
C ALA A 56 5.65 7.32 -7.19
N ASP A 57 5.40 6.47 -8.18
CA ASP A 57 4.92 6.87 -9.50
C ASP A 57 3.53 7.51 -9.41
N TYR A 58 2.63 6.89 -8.63
CA TYR A 58 1.29 7.41 -8.39
C TYR A 58 1.32 8.79 -7.69
N LEU A 59 2.11 8.92 -6.62
CA LEU A 59 2.26 10.18 -5.90
C LEU A 59 2.83 11.27 -6.81
N THR A 60 3.85 10.95 -7.60
CA THR A 60 4.47 11.88 -8.55
C THR A 60 3.48 12.32 -9.62
N ALA A 61 2.71 11.39 -10.19
CA ALA A 61 1.69 11.70 -11.18
C ALA A 61 0.55 12.56 -10.59
N ARG A 62 0.14 12.30 -9.35
CA ARG A 62 -0.88 13.08 -8.64
C ARG A 62 -0.41 14.51 -8.38
N LEU A 63 0.80 14.68 -7.85
CA LEU A 63 1.38 16.00 -7.57
C LEU A 63 1.46 16.85 -8.85
N ARG A 64 1.86 16.26 -9.98
CA ARG A 64 1.89 16.96 -11.28
C ARG A 64 0.51 17.43 -11.75
N ARG A 65 -0.54 16.61 -11.55
CA ARG A 65 -1.92 17.00 -11.88
C ARG A 65 -2.43 18.12 -10.99
N ASP A 66 -2.14 18.08 -9.69
CA ASP A 66 -2.60 19.09 -8.73
C ASP A 66 -1.91 20.45 -8.97
N VAL A 67 -0.63 20.45 -9.37
CA VAL A 67 0.10 21.66 -9.79
C VAL A 67 -0.51 22.24 -11.08
N HIS A 68 -0.79 21.41 -12.08
CA HIS A 68 -1.39 21.87 -13.34
C HIS A 68 -2.79 22.47 -13.13
N ARG A 69 -3.59 21.86 -12.24
CA ARG A 69 -4.94 22.34 -11.90
C ARG A 69 -4.95 23.69 -11.18
N ARG A 70 -3.92 23.99 -10.37
CA ARG A 70 -3.79 25.27 -9.66
C ARG A 70 -3.20 26.40 -10.51
N ALA A 71 -2.56 26.05 -11.62
CA ALA A 71 -1.98 27.00 -12.58
C ALA A 71 -2.96 27.37 -13.71
N SER A 72 -4.17 26.80 -13.72
CA SER A 72 -5.29 27.14 -14.61
C SER A 72 -6.31 27.99 -13.86
#